data_AF-A0A7S8ILB9-F1
#
_entry.id   AF-A0A7S8ILB9-F1
#
_cell.length_a   1.000
_cell.length_b   1.000
_cell.length_c   1.000
_cell.angle_alpha   90.00
_cell.angle_beta   90.00
_cell.angle_gamma   90.00
#
_symmetry.space_group_name_H-M   'P 1'
#
loop_
_entity.id
_entity.type
_entity.pdbx_description
1 polymer ?
#
loop_
_entity_poly.entity_id
_entity_poly.type
_entity_poly.pdbx_seq_one_letter_code
_entity_poly.pdbx_strand_id
1 'polypeptide(L)'
;MARTARWRGHPVDRTCWRHGIDHRFTKPNHPSSNGQVERMNRTLKEANVRQYHYETHGQLENHLAAFVEGYNFATRLKTLHGLTP
;
A
#
# COMPACT_ATOMS: atom_id res chain seq x y z
N MET A 1 19.60 -25.20 16.09
CA MET A 1 18.93 -24.03 15.47
C MET A 1 19.27 -22.78 16.27
N ALA A 2 20.28 -22.01 15.82
CA ALA A 2 20.88 -20.94 16.61
C ALA A 2 19.94 -19.72 16.73
N ARG A 3 19.63 -19.35 17.97
CA ARG A 3 18.68 -18.32 18.40
C ARG A 3 19.24 -16.88 18.41
N THR A 4 20.33 -16.59 17.70
CA THR A 4 21.10 -15.34 17.89
C THR A 4 21.01 -14.30 16.76
N ALA A 5 20.34 -14.59 15.63
CA ALA A 5 20.18 -13.61 14.54
C ALA A 5 18.85 -12.81 14.58
N ARG A 6 17.92 -13.16 15.48
CA ARG A 6 16.55 -12.59 15.51
C ARG A 6 16.49 -11.10 15.90
N TRP A 7 17.56 -10.56 16.48
CA TRP A 7 17.60 -9.22 17.09
C TRP A 7 18.37 -8.17 16.28
N ARG A 8 18.86 -8.51 15.08
CA ARG A 8 19.44 -7.56 14.11
C ARG A 8 18.51 -7.25 12.93
N GLY A 9 17.21 -7.51 13.08
CA GLY A 9 16.20 -7.32 12.04
C GLY A 9 15.99 -5.86 11.66
N HIS A 10 15.51 -5.63 10.43
CA HIS A 10 15.13 -4.30 9.95
C HIS A 10 14.09 -3.68 10.92
N PRO A 11 14.04 -2.34 11.11
CA PRO A 11 13.08 -1.73 12.03
C PRO A 11 11.63 -2.18 11.83
N VAL A 12 11.25 -2.45 10.57
CA VAL A 12 9.94 -3.00 10.21
C VAL A 12 9.72 -4.41 10.77
N ASP A 13 10.69 -5.33 10.65
CA ASP A 13 10.59 -6.69 11.17
C ASP A 13 10.37 -6.69 12.68
N ARG A 14 11.05 -5.78 13.39
CA ARG A 14 10.93 -5.63 14.83
C ARG A 14 9.53 -5.15 15.24
N THR A 15 8.97 -4.20 14.48
CA THR A 15 7.60 -3.72 14.71
C THR A 15 6.58 -4.81 14.43
N CYS A 16 6.71 -5.52 13.31
CA CYS A 16 5.84 -6.65 12.98
C CYS A 16 5.86 -7.71 14.09
N TRP A 17 7.05 -8.08 14.58
CA TRP A 17 7.18 -9.03 15.68
C TRP A 17 6.49 -8.55 16.97
N ARG A 18 6.66 -7.27 17.33
CA ARG A 18 6.03 -6.68 18.52
C ARG A 18 4.49 -6.73 18.45
N HIS A 19 3.92 -6.56 17.26
CA HIS A 19 2.48 -6.57 17.05
C HIS A 19 1.91 -7.95 16.64
N GLY A 20 2.73 -9.01 16.66
CA GLY A 20 2.29 -10.35 16.25
C GLY A 20 1.96 -10.47 14.76
N ILE A 21 2.48 -9.57 13.93
CA ILE A 21 2.29 -9.56 12.48
C ILE A 21 3.35 -10.47 11.84
N ASP A 22 2.89 -11.44 11.07
CA ASP A 22 3.76 -12.30 10.26
C ASP A 22 4.23 -11.53 9.01
N HIS A 23 5.52 -11.22 8.94
CA HIS A 23 6.10 -10.48 7.83
C HIS A 23 6.61 -11.44 6.75
N ARG A 24 5.96 -11.42 5.58
CA ARG A 24 6.27 -12.30 4.45
C ARG A 24 6.81 -11.53 3.26
N PHE A 25 7.86 -12.07 2.65
CA PHE A 25 8.37 -11.58 1.38
C PHE A 25 7.98 -12.51 0.23
N THR A 26 7.79 -11.94 -0.94
CA THR A 26 7.64 -12.70 -2.19
C THR A 26 9.02 -13.18 -2.65
N LYS A 27 9.04 -14.20 -3.51
CA LYS A 27 10.28 -14.62 -4.17
C LYS A 27 10.86 -13.44 -4.98
N PRO A 28 12.19 -13.21 -4.95
CA PRO A 28 12.82 -12.23 -5.83
C PRO A 28 12.47 -12.47 -7.30
N ASN A 29 12.38 -11.40 -8.09
CA ASN A 29 12.02 -11.42 -9.51
C ASN A 29 10.64 -12.05 -9.82
N HIS A 30 9.71 -12.01 -8.86
CA HIS A 30 8.35 -12.50 -9.03
C HIS A 30 7.30 -11.41 -8.72
N PRO A 31 7.18 -10.38 -9.58
CA PRO A 31 6.34 -9.21 -9.32
C PRO A 31 4.84 -9.52 -9.34
N SER A 32 4.40 -10.61 -9.99
CA SER A 32 2.97 -10.95 -10.09
C SER A 32 2.29 -11.15 -8.73
N SER A 33 3.04 -11.56 -7.70
CA SER A 33 2.56 -11.64 -6.32
C SER A 33 2.19 -10.28 -5.72
N ASN A 34 2.82 -9.19 -6.20
CA ASN A 34 2.52 -7.81 -5.81
C ASN A 34 1.58 -7.11 -6.80
N GLY A 35 1.02 -7.84 -7.77
CA GLY A 35 0.25 -7.24 -8.87
C GLY A 35 -1.00 -6.47 -8.44
N GLN A 36 -1.58 -6.78 -7.27
CA GLN A 36 -2.73 -6.02 -6.74
C GLN A 36 -2.32 -4.62 -6.28
N VAL A 37 -1.25 -4.50 -5.48
CA VAL A 37 -0.75 -3.20 -5.02
C VAL A 37 -0.20 -2.38 -6.20
N GLU A 38 0.43 -3.02 -7.18
CA GLU A 38 0.89 -2.35 -8.39
C GLU A 38 -0.27 -1.77 -9.22
N ARG A 39 -1.37 -2.53 -9.37
CA ARG A 39 -2.58 -2.03 -10.05
C ARG A 39 -3.18 -0.83 -9.32
N MET A 40 -3.33 -0.93 -8.00
CA MET A 40 -3.87 0.17 -7.18
C MET A 40 -2.98 1.42 -7.28
N ASN A 41 -1.67 1.26 -7.17
CA ASN A 41 -0.71 2.36 -7.31
C ASN A 41 -0.78 3.03 -8.69
N ARG A 42 -1.02 2.26 -9.76
CA ARG A 42 -1.22 2.83 -11.10
C ARG A 42 -2.48 3.69 -11.15
N THR A 43 -3.62 3.20 -10.66
CA THR A 43 -4.88 3.96 -10.62
C THR A 43 -4.73 5.26 -9.83
N LEU A 44 -4.10 5.21 -8.65
CA LEU A 44 -3.84 6.40 -7.83
C LEU A 44 -2.97 7.43 -8.56
N LYS A 45 -1.90 6.98 -9.24
CA LYS A 45 -1.02 7.86 -10.02
C LYS A 45 -1.73 8.47 -11.23
N GLU A 46 -2.58 7.71 -11.92
CA GLU A 46 -3.34 8.18 -13.07
C GLU A 46 -4.43 9.18 -12.70
N ALA A 47 -5.09 8.99 -11.56
CA ALA A 47 -6.13 9.90 -11.07
C ALA A 47 -5.56 11.19 -10.48
N ASN A 48 -4.45 11.12 -9.75
CA ASN A 48 -3.91 12.27 -9.01
C ASN A 48 -2.58 12.75 -9.60
N VAL A 49 -1.52 11.97 -9.42
CA VAL A 49 -0.13 12.43 -9.59
C VAL A 49 0.18 12.90 -11.02
N ARG A 50 -0.49 12.32 -12.02
CA ARG A 50 -0.30 12.72 -13.44
C ARG A 50 -1.20 13.87 -13.89
N GLN A 51 -2.27 14.18 -13.15
CA GLN A 51 -3.28 15.18 -13.54
C GLN A 51 -3.03 16.55 -12.92
N TYR A 52 -2.37 16.58 -11.76
CA TYR A 52 -2.18 17.81 -10.98
C TYR A 52 -0.70 18.13 -10.81
N HIS A 53 -0.37 19.41 -10.91
CA HIS A 53 0.91 19.94 -10.44
C HIS A 53 0.76 20.35 -8.97
N TYR A 54 1.72 19.99 -8.13
CA TYR A 54 1.74 20.31 -6.71
C TYR A 54 2.86 21.30 -6.42
N GLU A 55 2.53 22.43 -5.81
CA GLU A 55 3.51 23.42 -5.37
C GLU A 55 4.14 23.05 -4.03
N THR A 56 3.39 22.31 -3.20
CA THR A 56 3.83 21.87 -1.87
C THR A 56 3.51 20.41 -1.63
N HIS A 57 4.27 19.79 -0.72
CA HIS A 57 4.03 18.41 -0.33
C HIS A 57 2.64 18.23 0.32
N GLY A 58 2.19 19.20 1.11
CA GLY A 58 0.88 19.14 1.77
C GLY A 58 -0.30 19.08 0.81
N GLN A 59 -0.19 19.70 -0.38
CA GLN A 59 -1.23 19.57 -1.41
C GLN A 59 -1.33 18.12 -1.93
N LEU A 60 -0.19 17.46 -2.13
CA LEU A 60 -0.16 16.04 -2.52
C LEU A 60 -0.75 15.16 -1.41
N GLU A 61 -0.35 15.36 -0.15
CA GLU A 61 -0.87 14.60 0.99
C GLU A 61 -2.40 14.71 1.12
N ASN A 62 -2.95 15.92 0.99
CA ASN A 62 -4.39 16.15 1.03
C ASN A 62 -5.13 15.44 -0.11
N HIS A 63 -4.60 15.50 -1.33
CA HIS A 63 -5.18 14.77 -2.47
C HIS A 63 -5.09 13.26 -2.31
N LEU A 64 -3.99 12.73 -1.77
CA LEU A 64 -3.86 11.30 -1.49
C LEU A 64 -4.87 10.85 -0.43
N ALA A 65 -5.06 11.63 0.63
CA ALA A 65 -6.06 11.35 1.66
C ALA A 65 -7.49 11.33 1.07
N ALA A 66 -7.85 12.35 0.30
CA ALA A 66 -9.15 12.44 -0.36
C ALA A 66 -9.39 11.28 -1.34
N PHE A 67 -8.36 10.87 -2.10
CA PHE A 67 -8.45 9.72 -2.99
C PHE A 67 -8.69 8.42 -2.24
N VAL A 68 -7.96 8.17 -1.14
CA VAL A 68 -8.11 6.96 -0.33
C VAL A 68 -9.51 6.91 0.30
N GLU A 69 -10.00 8.03 0.81
CA GLU A 69 -11.35 8.14 1.37
C GLU A 69 -12.42 7.86 0.29
N GLY A 70 -12.33 8.51 -0.87
CA GLY A 70 -13.25 8.28 -1.98
C GLY A 70 -13.20 6.85 -2.52
N TYR A 71 -12.03 6.23 -2.54
CA TYR A 71 -11.87 4.83 -2.95
C TYR A 71 -12.55 3.88 -1.96
N ASN A 72 -12.27 4.03 -0.67
CA ASN A 72 -12.77 3.14 0.37
C ASN A 72 -14.26 3.33 0.67
N PHE A 73 -14.83 4.53 0.45
CA PHE A 73 -16.19 4.83 0.91
C PHE A 73 -17.17 5.26 -0.20
N ALA A 74 -16.71 5.70 -1.36
CA ALA A 74 -17.59 6.14 -2.44
C ALA A 74 -17.52 5.25 -3.70
N THR A 75 -16.39 4.59 -3.95
CA THR A 75 -16.16 3.84 -5.19
C THR A 75 -16.77 2.45 -5.12
N ARG A 76 -17.87 2.23 -5.85
CA ARG A 76 -18.54 0.92 -5.94
C ARG A 76 -17.85 0.03 -6.95
N LEU A 77 -17.37 -1.14 -6.51
CA LEU A 77 -16.68 -2.09 -7.36
C LEU A 77 -17.62 -3.16 -7.90
N LYS A 78 -17.64 -3.36 -9.22
CA LYS A 78 -18.44 -4.42 -9.86
C LYS A 78 -18.08 -5.81 -9.34
N THR A 79 -16.80 -6.04 -9.06
CA THR A 79 -16.29 -7.31 -8.49
C THR A 79 -16.77 -7.57 -7.07
N LEU A 80 -17.21 -6.53 -6.36
CA LEU A 80 -17.81 -6.62 -5.03
C LEU A 80 -19.32 -6.41 -5.07
N HIS A 81 -19.97 -6.72 -6.20
CA HIS A 81 -21.42 -6.55 -6.39
C HIS A 81 -21.92 -5.12 -6.12
N GLY A 82 -21.10 -4.12 -6.42
CA GLY A 82 -21.44 -2.71 -6.20
C GLY A 82 -21.24 -2.24 -4.75
N LEU A 83 -20.56 -3.02 -3.91
CA LEU A 83 -20.06 -2.55 -2.62
C LEU A 83 -18.73 -1.79 -2.81
N THR A 84 -18.41 -0.98 -1.81
CA THR A 84 -17.08 -0.38 -1.68
C THR A 84 -16.07 -1.46 -1.21
N PRO A 85 -14.77 -1.25 -1.43
CA PRO A 85 -13.70 -2.15 -0.99
C PRO A 85 -13.80 -2.59 0.49
#